data_AF-A0A3C0G350-F1
#
_entry.id   AF-A0A3C0G350-F1
#
_cell.length_a   1.000
_cell.length_b   1.000
_cell.length_c   1.000
_cell.angle_alpha   90.00
_cell.angle_beta   90.00
_cell.angle_gamma   90.00
#
_symmetry.space_group_name_H-M   'P 1'
#
loop_
_entity.id
_entity.type
_entity.pdbx_description
1 polymer ?
#
loop_
_entity_poly.entity_id
_entity_poly.type
_entity_poly.pdbx_seq_one_letter_code
_entity_poly.pdbx_strand_id
1 'polypeptide(L)' 'FVVLHGSDTMSYTASALSFLLENLSKPVILTGSQLPIGDLRTDAKENLITAIQIAALYEKGKPVIQEVGLYFEYK' A
#
# COMPACT_ATOMS: atom_id res chain seq x y z
N PHE A 1 5.06 -3.20 -5.58
CA PHE A 1 5.09 -1.73 -5.68
C PHE A 1 4.47 -1.15 -4.43
N VAL A 2 4.99 -0.03 -3.94
CA VAL A 2 4.35 0.78 -2.89
C VAL A 2 4.08 2.15 -3.47
N VAL A 3 2.85 2.64 -3.33
CA VAL A 3 2.38 3.92 -3.85
C VAL A 3 2.00 4.81 -2.68
N LEU A 4 2.74 5.91 -2.50
CA LEU A 4 2.38 6.94 -1.53
C LEU A 4 1.27 7.81 -2.11
N HIS A 5 0.18 7.95 -1.37
CA HIS A 5 -1.02 8.66 -1.83
C HIS A 5 -1.69 9.42 -0.66
N GLY A 6 -2.37 10.52 -0.97
CA GLY A 6 -3.21 11.22 0.02
C GLY A 6 -4.44 10.38 0.40
N SER A 7 -4.86 10.43 1.67
CA SER A 7 -5.96 9.60 2.20
C SER A 7 -7.31 9.86 1.52
N ASP A 8 -7.59 11.11 1.15
CA ASP A 8 -8.92 11.56 0.73
C ASP A 8 -9.49 10.79 -0.46
N THR A 9 -8.62 10.39 -1.40
CA THR A 9 -9.01 9.69 -2.64
C THR A 9 -8.25 8.39 -2.85
N MET A 10 -7.59 7.87 -1.79
CA MET A 10 -6.79 6.65 -1.87
C MET A 10 -7.65 5.44 -2.25
N SER A 11 -8.84 5.30 -1.67
CA SER A 11 -9.77 4.20 -1.96
C SER A 11 -10.24 4.24 -3.42
N TYR A 12 -10.62 5.41 -3.93
CA TYR A 12 -11.00 5.58 -5.34
C TYR A 12 -9.88 5.20 -6.29
N THR A 13 -8.65 5.62 -6.00
CA THR A 13 -7.46 5.28 -6.81
C THR A 13 -7.16 3.78 -6.74
N ALA A 14 -7.22 3.16 -5.56
CA ALA A 14 -7.05 1.72 -5.40
C ALA A 14 -8.10 0.93 -6.21
N SER A 15 -9.37 1.31 -6.12
CA SER A 15 -10.45 0.68 -6.90
C SER A 15 -10.29 0.88 -8.40
N ALA A 16 -9.88 2.06 -8.87
CA ALA A 16 -9.61 2.27 -10.28
C ALA A 16 -8.47 1.37 -10.77
N LEU A 17 -7.37 1.32 -10.01
CA LEU A 17 -6.20 0.49 -10.36
C LEU A 17 -6.52 -1.01 -10.34
N SER A 18 -7.41 -1.49 -9.46
CA SER A 18 -7.76 -2.91 -9.40
C SER A 18 -8.46 -3.39 -10.68
N PHE A 19 -9.18 -2.51 -11.39
CA PHE A 19 -9.76 -2.84 -12.70
C PHE A 19 -8.80 -2.58 -13.85
N LEU A 20 -7.94 -1.56 -13.76
CA LEU A 20 -7.01 -1.21 -14.84
C LEU A 20 -5.82 -2.19 -14.95
N LEU A 21 -5.42 -2.80 -13.83
CA LEU A 21 -4.28 -3.71 -13.77
C LEU A 21 -4.73 -5.17 -13.89
N GLU A 22 -5.18 -5.55 -15.09
CA GLU A 22 -5.56 -6.93 -15.37
C GLU A 22 -4.38 -7.90 -15.24
N ASN A 23 -4.66 -9.12 -14.77
CA ASN A 23 -3.68 -10.20 -14.59
C ASN A 23 -2.48 -9.80 -13.71
N LEU A 24 -2.73 -8.97 -12.69
CA LEU A 24 -1.69 -8.49 -11.79
C LEU A 24 -0.98 -9.67 -11.09
N SER A 25 0.34 -9.77 -11.29
CA SER A 25 1.16 -10.86 -10.75
C SER A 25 2.17 -10.39 -9.70
N LYS A 26 2.14 -9.10 -9.34
CA LYS A 26 3.01 -8.44 -8.37
C LYS A 26 2.17 -7.52 -7.49
N PRO A 27 2.45 -7.39 -6.19
CA PRO A 27 1.64 -6.57 -5.29
C PRO A 27 1.72 -5.09 -5.65
N VAL A 28 0.60 -4.37 -5.52
CA VAL A 28 0.54 -2.91 -5.55
C VAL A 28 -0.14 -2.44 -4.27
N ILE A 29 0.63 -1.92 -3.31
CA ILE A 29 0.10 -1.48 -2.02
C ILE A 29 0.07 0.05 -1.99
N LEU A 30 -1.12 0.63 -1.85
CA LEU A 30 -1.29 2.04 -1.57
C LEU A 30 -1.19 2.28 -0.08
N THR A 31 -0.53 3.35 0.32
CA THR A 31 -0.50 3.80 1.70
C THR A 31 -0.30 5.32 1.77
N GLY A 32 -0.45 5.88 2.95
CA GLY A 32 -0.31 7.31 3.19
C GLY A 32 -0.20 7.57 4.69
N SER A 33 -0.54 8.79 5.10
CA SER A 33 -0.57 9.15 6.51
C SER A 33 -1.53 10.29 6.78
N GLN A 34 -1.98 10.40 8.03
CA GLN A 34 -2.75 11.55 8.51
C GLN A 34 -1.85 12.73 8.83
N LEU A 35 -0.64 12.47 9.35
CA LEU A 35 0.37 13.49 9.63
C LEU A 35 1.59 13.32 8.71
N PRO A 36 2.23 14.42 8.27
CA PRO A 36 3.52 14.36 7.57
C PRO A 36 4.56 13.53 8.33
N ILE A 37 5.45 12.85 7.60
CA ILE A 37 6.45 11.93 8.20
C ILE A 37 7.46 12.61 9.15
N GLY A 38 7.60 13.94 9.04
CA GLY A 38 8.45 14.74 9.91
C GLY A 38 7.81 15.10 11.26
N ASP A 39 6.50 14.94 11.40
CA ASP A 39 5.76 15.42 12.55
C ASP A 39 5.84 14.45 13.74
N LEU A 40 5.75 15.01 14.95
CA LEU A 40 5.67 14.22 16.17
C LEU A 40 4.38 13.38 16.17
N ARG A 41 4.50 12.09 16.53
CA ARG A 41 3.38 11.11 16.52
C ARG A 41 2.79 10.82 15.14
N THR A 42 3.56 11.03 14.06
CA THR A 42 3.17 10.60 12.72
C THR A 42 2.94 9.10 12.63
N ASP A 43 1.91 8.72 11.87
CA ASP A 43 1.61 7.35 11.44
C ASP A 43 2.37 6.96 10.16
N ALA A 44 2.97 7.93 9.45
CA ALA A 44 3.60 7.73 8.15
C ALA A 44 4.74 6.71 8.15
N LYS A 45 5.53 6.67 9.24
CA LYS A 45 6.67 5.77 9.34
C LYS A 45 6.22 4.31 9.36
N GLU A 46 5.30 3.99 10.26
CA GLU A 46 4.77 2.62 10.41
C GLU A 46 3.96 2.20 9.18
N ASN A 47 3.15 3.12 8.63
CA ASN A 47 2.40 2.89 7.39
C ASN A 47 3.32 2.53 6.22
N LEU A 48 4.38 3.31 6.01
CA LEU A 48 5.34 3.07 4.93
C LEU A 48 6.14 1.77 5.13
N ILE A 49 6.67 1.53 6.34
CA ILE A 49 7.46 0.34 6.63
C ILE A 49 6.63 -0.92 6.42
N THR A 50 5.40 -0.95 6.94
CA THR A 50 4.54 -2.13 6.83
C THR A 50 4.06 -2.35 5.41
N ALA A 51 3.71 -1.29 4.66
CA ALA A 51 3.37 -1.42 3.25
C ALA A 51 4.52 -2.01 2.42
N ILE A 52 5.77 -1.62 2.70
CA ILE A 52 6.96 -2.21 2.08
C ILE A 52 7.11 -3.69 2.46
N GLN A 53 6.93 -4.03 3.74
CA GLN A 53 7.01 -5.43 4.20
C GLN A 53 5.96 -6.31 3.50
N ILE A 54 4.71 -5.85 3.42
CA ILE A 54 3.63 -6.55 2.73
C ILE A 54 3.97 -6.73 1.25
N ALA A 55 4.42 -5.66 0.57
CA ALA A 55 4.76 -5.72 -0.84
C ALA A 55 6.01 -6.58 -1.14
N ALA A 56 6.89 -6.78 -0.16
CA ALA A 56 8.10 -7.59 -0.26
C ALA A 56 7.92 -9.03 0.24
N LEU A 57 6.71 -9.41 0.69
CA LEU A 57 6.45 -10.74 1.21
C LEU A 57 6.29 -11.76 0.06
N TYR A 58 7.22 -12.71 -0.01
CA TYR A 58 7.25 -13.77 -1.01
C TYR A 58 7.33 -15.14 -0.34
N GLU A 59 6.55 -16.08 -0.84
CA GLU A 59 6.60 -17.49 -0.45
C GLU A 59 6.82 -18.36 -1.68
N LYS A 60 7.77 -19.30 -1.59
CA LYS A 60 8.11 -20.23 -2.68
C LYS A 60 8.36 -19.52 -4.03
N GLY A 61 8.97 -18.33 -3.97
CA GLY A 61 9.29 -17.52 -5.15
C GLY A 61 8.12 -16.75 -5.76
N LYS A 62 6.94 -16.75 -5.14
CA LYS A 62 5.77 -15.96 -5.58
C LYS A 62 5.40 -14.93 -4.52
N PRO A 63 4.94 -13.74 -4.91
CA PRO A 63 4.43 -12.78 -3.94
C PRO A 63 3.17 -13.36 -3.27
N VAL A 64 3.05 -13.14 -1.96
CA VAL A 64 1.89 -13.62 -1.19
C VAL A 64 0.60 -12.88 -1.61
N ILE A 65 0.72 -11.60 -1.96
CA ILE A 65 -0.40 -10.78 -2.44
C ILE A 65 -0.18 -10.43 -3.91
N GLN A 66 -1.20 -10.63 -4.73
CA GLN A 66 -1.20 -10.35 -6.17
C GLN A 66 -2.38 -9.44 -6.55
N GLU A 67 -2.65 -8.46 -5.70
CA GLU A 67 -3.78 -7.54 -5.83
C GLU A 67 -3.32 -6.09 -5.63
N VAL A 68 -4.22 -5.16 -5.96
CA VAL A 68 -4.13 -3.78 -5.50
C VAL A 68 -4.70 -3.72 -4.08
N GLY A 69 -3.82 -3.50 -3.10
CA GLY A 69 -4.17 -3.40 -1.69
C GLY A 69 -4.03 -1.97 -1.17
N LEU A 70 -4.70 -1.69 -0.06
CA LEU A 70 -4.55 -0.46 0.71
C LEU A 70 -4.11 -0.87 2.12
N TYR A 71 -3.02 -0.29 2.61
CA TYR A 71 -2.58 -0.46 4.00
C TYR A 71 -2.65 0.87 4.75
N PHE A 72 -3.36 0.88 5.89
CA PHE A 72 -3.50 2.06 6.75
C PHE A 72 -3.85 1.65 8.19
N GLU A 73 -3.18 2.20 9.19
CA GLU A 73 -3.49 1.98 10.62
C GLU A 73 -3.68 0.49 10.99
N TYR A 74 -2.70 -0.34 10.63
CA TYR A 74 -2.70 -1.78 10.94
C TYR A 74 -3.81 -2.60 10.27
N LYS A 75 -4.34 -2.10 9.14
CA LYS A 75 -5.33 -2.79 8.30
C LYS A 75 -4.88 -2.83 6.86
#